data_AF-A0A1I4RJK6-F1
#
_entry.id   AF-A0A1I4RJK6-F1
#
_cell.length_a   1.000
_cell.length_b   1.000
_cell.length_c   1.000
_cell.angle_alpha   90.00
_cell.angle_beta   90.00
_cell.angle_gamma   90.00
#
_symmetry.space_group_name_H-M   'P 1'
#
loop_
_entity.id
_entity.type
_entity.pdbx_description
1 polymer ?
#
loop_
_entity_poly.entity_id
_entity_poly.type
_entity_poly.pdbx_seq_one_letter_code
_entity_poly.pdbx_strand_id
1 'polypeptide(L)'
;MEPERQDYKGHHIELRVRDTGELRALEVERERGLELLIDNKPIPYGQLPDGSYALHEYAFDWSDNLMDLAKKFIDYQDKANMIRHESDANEGK
;
A
#
# COMPACT_ATOMS: atom_id res chain seq x y z
N MET A 1 19.43 -5.45 -0.63
CA MET A 1 18.71 -4.16 -0.64
C MET A 1 18.38 -3.86 0.80
N GLU A 2 18.75 -2.68 1.30
CA GLU A 2 18.37 -2.26 2.65
C GLU A 2 16.87 -1.94 2.67
N PRO A 3 16.15 -2.19 3.77
CA PRO A 3 14.75 -1.83 3.88
C PRO A 3 14.61 -0.31 3.85
N GLU A 4 13.82 0.23 2.91
CA GLU A 4 13.51 1.65 2.86
C GLU A 4 12.42 1.96 3.88
N ARG A 5 12.69 2.88 4.80
CA ARG A 5 11.76 3.26 5.87
C ARG A 5 11.50 4.76 5.81
N GLN A 6 10.23 5.13 5.90
CA GLN A 6 9.81 6.52 5.90
C GLN A 6 8.54 6.72 6.71
N ASP A 7 8.56 7.74 7.57
CA ASP A 7 7.36 8.18 8.27
C ASP A 7 6.63 9.26 7.45
N TYR A 8 5.31 9.12 7.29
CA TYR A 8 4.48 10.06 6.56
C TYR A 8 3.15 10.28 7.28
N LYS A 9 2.83 11.53 7.65
CA LYS A 9 1.59 11.90 8.36
C LYS A 9 1.29 11.06 9.62
N GLY A 10 2.35 10.61 10.32
CA GLY A 10 2.22 9.76 11.51
C GLY A 10 2.10 8.26 11.22
N HIS A 11 2.10 7.85 9.95
CA HIS A 11 2.12 6.46 9.51
C HIS A 11 3.54 6.02 9.18
N HIS A 12 3.93 4.82 9.60
CA HIS A 12 5.25 4.26 9.29
C HIS A 12 5.21 3.41 8.02
N ILE A 13 5.90 3.84 6.96
CA ILE A 13 6.00 3.09 5.70
C ILE A 13 7.34 2.35 5.68
N GLU A 14 7.29 1.04 5.51
CA GLU A 14 8.47 0.19 5.36
C GLU A 14 8.37 -0.61 4.05
N LEU A 15 9.42 -0.55 3.24
CA LEU A 15 9.60 -1.40 2.09
C LEU A 15 10.74 -2.37 2.41
N ARG A 16 10.42 -3.66 2.53
CA ARG A 16 11.43 -4.68 2.80
C ARG A 16 11.43 -5.75 1.72
N VAL A 17 12.58 -6.38 1.51
CA VAL A 17 12.65 -7.59 0.68
C VAL A 17 11.88 -8.68 1.42
N ARG A 18 10.86 -9.24 0.76
CA ARG A 18 10.17 -10.43 1.23
C ARG A 18 11.20 -11.56 1.23
N ASP A 19 11.49 -12.10 2.41
CA ASP A 19 12.39 -13.25 2.54
C ASP A 19 11.65 -14.47 2.01
N THR A 20 11.67 -14.65 0.69
CA THR A 20 11.02 -15.76 -0.01
C THR A 20 11.89 -17.00 0.16
N GLY A 21 12.02 -17.48 1.39
CA GLY A 21 12.59 -18.80 1.69
C GLY A 21 11.72 -19.89 1.08
N GLU A 22 12.15 -20.45 -0.05
CA GLU A 22 11.79 -21.79 -0.53
C GLU A 22 10.30 -22.18 -0.62
N LEU A 23 9.38 -21.27 -0.97
CA LEU A 23 8.03 -21.67 -1.39
C LEU A 23 7.91 -21.70 -2.91
N ARG A 24 7.99 -22.94 -3.40
CA ARG A 24 7.75 -23.38 -4.77
C ARG A 24 6.48 -22.77 -5.38
N ALA A 25 6.66 -22.30 -6.61
CA ALA A 25 5.76 -22.47 -7.75
C ALA A 25 4.27 -22.70 -7.43
N LEU A 26 3.48 -21.63 -7.50
CA LEU A 26 2.17 -21.66 -8.14
C LEU A 26 1.87 -20.25 -8.68
N GLU A 27 2.06 -20.10 -9.99
CA GLU A 27 1.36 -19.17 -10.90
C GLU A 27 0.87 -17.83 -10.32
N VAL A 28 1.75 -16.83 -10.19
CA VAL A 28 1.61 -15.50 -10.83
C VAL A 28 3.03 -14.91 -10.94
N GLU A 29 3.60 -14.94 -12.13
CA GLU A 29 4.83 -14.21 -12.44
C GLU A 29 4.60 -12.70 -12.20
N ARG A 30 5.20 -12.11 -11.14
CA ARG A 30 5.61 -10.68 -10.97
C ARG A 30 5.51 -10.09 -9.56
N GLU A 31 5.40 -10.86 -8.48
CA GLU A 31 5.76 -10.34 -7.15
C GLU A 31 7.28 -10.32 -7.02
N ARG A 32 7.92 -9.22 -7.44
CA ARG A 32 9.36 -8.99 -7.26
C ARG A 32 9.70 -8.83 -5.78
N GLY A 33 9.70 -9.93 -5.01
CA GLY A 33 10.41 -10.13 -3.74
C GLY A 33 10.40 -8.97 -2.73
N LEU A 34 9.42 -8.08 -2.75
CA LEU A 34 9.34 -6.87 -1.96
C LEU A 34 7.97 -6.88 -1.28
N GLU A 35 7.93 -6.42 -0.05
CA GLU A 35 6.75 -6.35 0.79
C GLU A 35 6.64 -4.91 1.28
N LEU A 36 5.51 -4.29 0.96
CA LEU A 36 5.16 -2.97 1.44
C LEU A 36 4.42 -3.11 2.76
N LEU A 37 4.86 -2.41 3.80
CA LEU A 37 4.20 -2.34 5.08
C LEU A 37 3.85 -0.89 5.41
N ILE A 38 2.64 -0.69 5.91
CA ILE A 38 2.17 0.58 6.45
C ILE A 38 1.71 0.32 7.88
N ASP A 39 2.31 0.99 8.86
CA ASP A 39 2.12 0.74 10.30
C ASP A 39 2.30 -0.72 10.69
N ASN A 40 3.35 -1.37 10.16
CA ASN A 40 3.60 -2.81 10.29
C ASN A 40 2.52 -3.73 9.71
N LYS A 41 1.55 -3.20 8.96
CA LYS A 41 0.55 -4.01 8.24
C LYS A 41 1.01 -4.24 6.81
N PRO A 42 1.12 -5.49 6.35
CA PRO A 42 1.50 -5.78 4.97
C PRO A 42 0.38 -5.34 4.03
N ILE A 43 0.72 -4.52 3.05
CA ILE A 43 -0.20 -4.02 2.03
C ILE A 43 0.07 -4.78 0.73
N PRO A 44 -0.86 -5.62 0.26
CA PRO A 44 -0.70 -6.35 -0.98
C PRO A 44 -0.72 -5.38 -2.17
N TYR A 45 0.26 -5.53 -3.05
CA TYR A 45 0.38 -4.73 -4.27
C TYR A 45 0.73 -5.60 -5.47
N GLY A 46 0.35 -5.13 -6.66
CA GLY A 46 0.72 -5.72 -7.93
C GLY A 46 1.62 -4.79 -8.75
N GLN A 47 2.48 -5.37 -9.58
CA GLN A 47 3.23 -4.63 -10.60
C GLN A 47 2.56 -4.80 -11.96
N LEU A 48 2.22 -3.68 -12.59
CA LEU A 48 1.67 -3.59 -13.93
C LEU A 48 2.75 -3.90 -14.98
N PRO A 49 2.36 -4.27 -16.22
CA PRO A 49 3.31 -4.56 -17.28
C PRO A 49 4.21 -3.38 -17.65
N ASP A 50 3.75 -2.16 -17.42
CA ASP A 50 4.48 -0.91 -17.65
C ASP A 50 5.57 -0.64 -16.59
N GLY A 51 5.59 -1.41 -15.50
CA GLY A 51 6.52 -1.25 -14.39
C GLY A 51 5.95 -0.46 -13.20
N SER A 52 4.82 0.23 -13.38
CA SER A 52 4.08 0.86 -12.29
C SER A 52 3.53 -0.15 -11.30
N TYR A 53 3.37 0.27 -10.05
CA TYR A 53 2.76 -0.49 -8.97
C TYR A 53 1.34 0.00 -8.72
N ALA A 54 0.47 -0.92 -8.32
CA ALA A 54 -0.90 -0.66 -7.91
C ALA A 54 -1.18 -1.42 -6.60
N LEU A 55 -1.86 -0.80 -5.65
CA LEU A 55 -2.25 -1.47 -4.40
C LEU A 55 -3.58 -2.19 -4.63
N HIS A 56 -3.73 -3.40 -4.10
CA HIS A 56 -4.96 -4.16 -4.27
C HIS A 56 -6.15 -3.46 -3.61
N GLU A 57 -5.93 -2.84 -2.44
CA GLU A 57 -6.96 -2.07 -1.72
C GLU A 57 -7.16 -0.65 -2.28
N TYR A 58 -6.27 -0.18 -3.15
CA TYR A 58 -6.32 1.16 -3.74
C TYR A 58 -6.01 1.09 -5.23
N ALA A 59 -6.93 0.49 -5.96
CA ALA A 59 -6.88 0.33 -7.42
C ALA A 59 -7.27 1.62 -8.19
N PHE A 60 -7.42 2.75 -7.49
CA PHE A 60 -7.76 4.03 -8.12
C PHE A 60 -6.55 4.73 -8.74
N ASP A 61 -5.35 4.49 -8.21
CA ASP A 61 -4.10 5.14 -8.63
C ASP A 61 -2.98 4.10 -8.75
N TRP A 62 -2.02 4.37 -9.61
CA TRP A 62 -0.82 3.56 -9.81
C TRP A 62 0.39 4.48 -9.93
N SER A 63 1.54 4.02 -9.45
CA SER A 63 2.77 4.82 -9.45
C SER A 63 3.98 3.93 -9.71
N ASP A 64 4.97 4.43 -10.43
CA ASP A 64 6.27 3.74 -10.59
C ASP A 64 7.06 3.63 -9.28
N ASN A 65 6.64 4.35 -8.23
CA ASN A 65 7.27 4.32 -6.93
C ASN A 65 6.30 3.84 -5.83
N LEU A 66 6.61 2.70 -5.20
CA LEU A 66 5.81 2.12 -4.11
C LEU A 66 5.69 3.05 -2.90
N MET A 67 6.73 3.82 -2.56
CA MET A 67 6.66 4.77 -1.45
C MET A 67 5.68 5.91 -1.75
N ASP A 68 5.69 6.42 -2.98
CA ASP A 68 4.76 7.47 -3.39
C ASP A 68 3.31 6.95 -3.39
N LEU A 69 3.12 5.72 -3.89
CA LEU A 69 1.83 5.05 -3.85
C LEU A 69 1.31 4.83 -2.42
N ALA A 70 2.19 4.44 -1.49
CA ALA A 70 1.86 4.28 -0.08
C ALA A 70 1.41 5.61 0.56
N LYS A 71 2.08 6.72 0.23
CA LYS A 71 1.66 8.06 0.70
C LYS A 71 0.28 8.44 0.18
N LYS A 72 0.03 8.22 -1.12
CA LYS A 72 -1.28 8.46 -1.74
C LYS A 72 -2.38 7.62 -1.08
N PHE A 73 -2.07 6.38 -0.74
CA PHE A 73 -2.99 5.50 -0.02
C PHE A 73 -3.33 6.02 1.37
N ILE A 74 -2.34 6.49 2.13
CA ILE A 74 -2.54 7.12 3.44
C ILE A 74 -3.44 8.37 3.29
N ASP A 75 -3.16 9.22 2.30
CA ASP A 75 -4.00 10.39 2.00
C ASP A 75 -5.44 10.01 1.62
N TYR A 76 -5.61 8.91 0.89
CA TYR A 76 -6.92 8.38 0.54
C TYR A 76 -7.64 7.83 1.77
N GLN A 77 -6.98 7.07 2.63
CA GLN A 77 -7.55 6.55 3.87
C GLN A 77 -7.96 7.67 4.83
N ASP A 78 -7.13 8.71 4.99
CA ASP A 78 -7.43 9.88 5.81
C ASP A 78 -8.71 10.58 5.32
N LYS A 79 -8.81 10.82 4.01
CA LYS A 79 -10.00 11.41 3.38
C LYS A 79 -11.24 10.50 3.45
N ALA A 80 -11.08 9.21 3.19
CA ALA A 80 -12.18 8.25 3.25
C ALA A 80 -12.72 8.10 4.69
N ASN A 81 -11.85 8.21 5.70
CA ASN A 81 -12.24 8.20 7.10
C ASN A 81 -12.98 9.49 7.49
N MET A 82 -12.56 10.66 6.97
CA MET A 82 -13.30 11.91 7.15
C MET A 82 -14.73 11.84 6.61
N ILE A 83 -14.96 11.24 5.44
CA ILE A 83 -16.31 11.10 4.85
C ILE A 83 -17.23 10.24 5.73
N ARG A 84 -16.67 9.24 6.42
CA ARG A 84 -17.44 8.38 7.33
C ARG A 84 -17.92 9.16 8.56
N HIS A 85 -17.09 10.07 9.08
CA HIS A 85 -17.42 10.87 10.26
C HIS A 85 -18.49 11.95 10.01
N GLU A 86 -18.64 12.44 8.78
CA GLU A 86 -19.72 13.38 8.41
C GLU A 86 -21.08 12.68 8.20
N SER A 87 -21.08 11.37 7.91
CA SER A 87 -22.31 10.62 7.66
C SER A 87 -23.11 10.36 8.95
N ASP A 88 -22.43 10.16 10.09
CA ASP A 88 -23.06 10.01 11.41
C ASP A 88 -23.54 11.35 12.02
N ALA A 89 -23.04 12.49 11.53
CA ALA A 89 -23.39 13.81 12.09
C ALA A 89 -24.70 14.41 11.53
N ASN A 90 -25.30 13.81 10.49
CA ASN A 90 -26.50 14.31 9.81
C ASN A 90 -27.75 13.44 10.03
N GLU A 91 -27.70 12.46 10.94
CA GLU A 91 -28.84 11.60 11.31
C GLU A 91 -29.41 11.90 12.71
N GLY A 92 -29.23 13.15 13.17
CA GLY A 92 -29.89 13.68 14.37
C GLY A 92 -30.74 14.89 14.03
N LYS A 93 -31.91 14.68 13.40
CA LYS A 93 -32.97 15.69 13.30
C LYS A 93 -34.19 15.26 14.09
#